data_AF-A0A9Q0DIL8-F1
#
_entry.id   AF-A0A9Q0DIL8-F1
#
_cell.length_a   1.000
_cell.length_b   1.000
_cell.length_c   1.000
_cell.angle_alpha   90.00
_cell.angle_beta   90.00
_cell.angle_gamma   90.00
#
_symmetry.space_group_name_H-M   'P 1'
#
loop_
_entity.id
_entity.type
_entity.pdbx_description
1 polymer ?
#
loop_
_entity_poly.entity_id
_entity_poly.type
_entity_poly.pdbx_seq_one_letter_code
_entity_poly.pdbx_strand_id
1 'polypeptide(L)'
;MGLRGYFLLEPWDLKQSSSLPHLGMTTIVRDPNNEVVMTKRYGKHGKFTFTSHMSGQHFLCFQSNSTRFSVFVGERLKLHLDVQMGEHPMERGSERTKDHLHTLDDSLSHLIDQMMYITRQQEHQREKEEVFRQISEETNSKVLWWAVVQTTILLSVGFWQINRLKDFFIAKKLI
;
A
#
# COMPACT_ATOMS: atom_id res chain seq x y z
N MET A 1 20.68 -18.26 21.53
CA MET A 1 20.89 -16.86 21.09
C MET A 1 19.74 -16.00 21.61
N GLY A 2 20.02 -14.86 22.24
CA GLY A 2 18.97 -13.99 22.79
C GLY A 2 18.43 -13.02 21.73
N LEU A 3 17.11 -12.85 21.64
CA LEU A 3 16.47 -11.88 20.76
C LEU A 3 15.65 -10.92 21.60
N ARG A 4 15.80 -9.62 21.34
CA ARG A 4 15.07 -8.53 21.98
C ARG A 4 14.32 -7.77 20.90
N GLY A 5 13.01 -7.62 21.05
CA GLY A 5 12.20 -6.85 20.13
C GLY A 5 11.34 -5.83 20.84
N TYR A 6 11.10 -4.72 20.18
CA TYR A 6 10.20 -3.65 20.59
C TYR A 6 9.11 -3.49 19.54
N PHE A 7 7.89 -3.20 19.98
CA PHE A 7 6.85 -2.79 19.06
C PHE A 7 5.97 -1.67 19.62
N LEU A 8 5.35 -0.95 18.69
CA LEU A 8 4.38 0.11 18.94
C LEU A 8 3.20 -0.02 17.98
N LEU A 9 2.00 0.09 18.54
CA LEU A 9 0.73 0.10 17.82
C LEU A 9 0.21 1.53 17.69
N GLU A 10 -0.12 1.92 16.48
CA GLU A 10 -0.72 3.21 16.16
C GLU A 10 -1.99 3.02 15.32
N PRO A 11 -3.01 3.87 15.50
CA PRO A 11 -4.16 3.89 14.60
C PRO A 11 -3.72 4.34 13.21
N TRP A 12 -4.33 3.78 12.16
CA TRP A 12 -4.07 4.21 10.79
C TRP A 12 -4.61 5.61 10.51
N ASP A 13 -5.75 5.97 11.09
CA ASP A 13 -6.36 7.30 11.00
C ASP A 13 -6.35 8.00 12.38
N LEU A 14 -5.72 9.17 12.44
CA LEU A 14 -5.60 10.01 13.64
C LEU A 14 -6.95 10.59 14.09
N LYS A 15 -7.94 10.74 13.19
CA LYS A 15 -9.29 11.26 13.53
C LYS A 15 -10.13 10.27 14.33
N GLN A 16 -9.80 8.98 14.28
CA GLN A 16 -10.55 7.89 14.94
C GLN A 16 -9.92 7.49 16.29
N SER A 17 -9.04 8.33 16.86
CA SER A 17 -8.27 7.97 18.05
C SER A 17 -9.09 7.88 19.35
N SER A 18 -10.33 8.35 19.39
CA SER A 18 -11.12 8.50 20.62
C SER A 18 -11.85 7.24 21.12
N SER A 19 -11.89 6.12 20.37
CA SER A 19 -12.79 4.99 20.69
C SER A 19 -12.14 3.66 21.11
N LEU A 20 -10.81 3.54 21.24
CA LEU A 20 -10.18 2.25 21.58
C LEU A 20 -9.50 2.22 22.97
N PRO A 21 -10.28 2.13 24.07
CA PRO A 21 -9.74 2.01 25.43
C PRO A 21 -9.01 0.68 25.70
N HIS A 22 -9.07 -0.30 24.80
CA HIS A 22 -8.49 -1.64 24.99
C HIS A 22 -7.71 -2.15 23.76
N LEU A 23 -6.87 -1.32 23.15
CA LEU A 23 -5.96 -1.78 22.10
C LEU A 23 -4.82 -2.61 22.73
N GLY A 24 -4.89 -3.92 22.53
CA GLY A 24 -3.89 -4.87 23.02
C GLY A 24 -3.50 -5.88 21.94
N MET A 25 -2.24 -6.29 21.95
CA MET A 25 -1.67 -7.24 21.00
C MET A 25 -1.04 -8.42 21.74
N THR A 26 -1.28 -9.60 21.22
CA THR A 26 -0.72 -10.86 21.68
C THR A 26 0.46 -11.20 20.77
N THR A 27 1.65 -11.28 21.34
CA THR A 27 2.85 -11.73 20.65
C THR A 27 3.07 -13.20 20.96
N ILE A 28 3.26 -14.00 19.92
CA ILE A 28 3.49 -15.44 19.98
C ILE A 28 4.81 -15.71 19.25
N VAL A 29 5.72 -16.45 19.89
CA VAL A 29 6.97 -16.90 19.30
C VAL A 29 6.90 -18.42 19.12
N ARG A 30 7.18 -18.89 17.92
CA ARG A 30 7.26 -20.32 17.61
C ARG A 30 8.66 -20.75 17.22
N ASP A 31 9.00 -21.97 17.60
CA ASP A 31 10.25 -22.65 17.23
C ASP A 31 10.22 -23.18 15.79
N PRO A 32 11.34 -23.65 15.22
CA PRO A 32 11.36 -24.29 13.90
C PRO A 32 10.44 -25.51 13.80
N ASN A 33 10.19 -26.19 14.92
CA ASN A 33 9.24 -27.30 15.02
C ASN A 33 7.78 -26.82 15.16
N ASN A 34 7.53 -25.52 15.00
CA ASN A 34 6.22 -24.86 15.14
C ASN A 34 5.62 -24.92 16.56
N GLU A 35 6.43 -25.26 17.57
CA GLU A 35 6.05 -25.26 18.98
C GLU A 35 6.07 -23.85 19.55
N VAL A 36 5.11 -23.52 20.43
CA VAL A 36 4.98 -22.18 21.01
C VAL A 36 5.96 -22.03 22.18
N VAL A 37 7.01 -21.23 21.98
CA VAL A 37 8.05 -20.97 22.99
C VAL A 37 7.64 -19.83 23.92
N MET A 38 6.91 -18.84 23.40
CA MET A 38 6.46 -17.68 24.17
C MET A 38 5.10 -17.23 23.69
N THR A 39 4.19 -16.93 24.61
CA THR A 39 2.96 -16.19 24.32
C THR A 39 2.76 -15.14 25.39
N LYS A 40 2.69 -13.87 24.98
CA LYS A 40 2.49 -12.76 25.90
C LYS A 40 1.59 -11.69 25.33
N ARG A 41 0.68 -11.20 26.16
CA ARG A 41 -0.20 -10.07 25.85
C ARG A 41 0.43 -8.78 26.33
N TYR A 42 0.31 -7.76 25.49
CA TYR A 42 0.83 -6.42 25.69
C TYR A 42 -0.24 -5.40 25.33
N GLY A 43 -0.07 -4.18 25.83
CA GLY A 43 -0.91 -3.03 25.45
C GLY A 43 -0.48 -2.41 24.12
N LYS A 44 -0.65 -1.10 24.00
CA LYS A 44 -0.28 -0.29 22.82
C LYS A 44 1.22 -0.40 22.46
N HIS A 45 2.09 -0.53 23.44
CA HIS A 45 3.52 -0.69 23.23
C HIS A 45 4.03 -1.84 24.10
N GLY A 46 5.08 -2.52 23.64
CA GLY A 46 5.61 -3.67 24.33
C GLY A 46 7.05 -3.98 23.93
N LYS A 47 7.80 -4.52 24.90
CA LYS A 47 9.11 -5.13 24.66
C LYS A 47 8.99 -6.62 24.91
N PHE A 48 9.40 -7.41 23.92
CA PHE A 48 9.51 -8.86 24.05
C PHE A 48 10.97 -9.26 24.02
N THR A 49 11.30 -10.31 24.76
CA THR A 49 12.64 -10.87 24.78
C THR A 49 12.47 -12.36 24.90
N PHE A 50 13.11 -13.10 24.01
CA PHE A 50 13.11 -14.55 24.04
C PHE A 50 14.52 -15.07 23.76
N THR A 51 14.81 -16.25 24.26
CA THR A 51 16.05 -16.96 23.98
C THR A 51 15.74 -18.16 23.11
N SER A 52 16.38 -18.24 21.95
CA SER A 52 16.33 -19.42 21.10
C SER A 52 17.14 -20.55 21.75
N HIS A 53 16.47 -21.70 21.96
CA HIS A 53 17.05 -22.94 22.46
C HIS A 53 17.57 -23.85 21.34
N MET A 54 16.96 -23.76 20.14
CA MET A 54 17.32 -24.54 18.97
C MET A 54 17.67 -23.63 17.79
N SER A 55 18.73 -23.99 17.06
CA SER A 55 19.10 -23.28 15.84
C SER A 55 18.09 -23.56 14.72
N GLY A 56 17.50 -22.52 14.15
CA GLY A 56 16.61 -22.63 13.01
C GLY A 56 15.75 -21.39 12.79
N GLN A 57 14.72 -21.53 11.96
CA GLN A 57 13.77 -20.44 11.69
C GLN A 57 12.73 -20.35 12.81
N HIS A 58 12.69 -19.22 13.51
CA HIS A 58 11.64 -18.92 14.48
C HIS A 58 10.58 -18.00 13.85
N PHE A 59 9.32 -18.20 14.23
CA PHE A 59 8.21 -17.38 13.75
C PHE A 59 7.71 -16.43 14.84
N LEU A 60 7.57 -15.15 14.48
CA LEU A 60 6.99 -14.11 15.32
C LEU A 60 5.58 -13.79 14.82
N CYS A 61 4.56 -14.11 15.60
CA CYS A 61 3.17 -13.86 15.26
C CYS A 61 2.59 -12.77 16.18
N PHE A 62 1.90 -11.81 15.57
CA PHE A 62 1.27 -10.69 16.26
C PHE A 62 -0.24 -10.75 16.02
N GLN A 63 -1.01 -10.90 17.10
CA GLN A 63 -2.46 -11.05 17.03
C GLN A 63 -3.15 -9.97 17.88
N SER A 64 -3.91 -9.10 17.23
CA SER A 64 -4.78 -8.16 17.93
C SER A 64 -6.04 -8.87 18.42
N ASN A 65 -6.52 -8.53 19.63
CA ASN A 65 -7.82 -8.95 20.15
C ASN A 65 -8.92 -7.90 19.90
N SER A 66 -8.68 -6.98 18.95
CA SER A 66 -9.76 -6.11 18.45
C SER A 66 -10.87 -7.01 17.93
N THR A 67 -12.02 -6.93 18.60
CA THR A 67 -13.20 -7.77 18.41
C THR A 67 -13.55 -7.92 16.93
N ARG A 68 -14.18 -9.04 16.54
CA ARG A 68 -14.71 -9.32 15.19
C ARG A 68 -15.45 -8.13 14.53
N PHE A 69 -15.89 -7.13 15.31
CA PHE A 69 -16.49 -5.88 14.88
C PHE A 69 -15.53 -4.89 14.18
N SER A 70 -14.22 -4.89 14.46
CA SER A 70 -13.26 -3.97 13.80
C SER A 70 -12.97 -4.33 12.35
N VAL A 71 -13.19 -5.59 11.96
CA VAL A 71 -13.11 -6.06 10.56
C VAL A 71 -14.29 -5.54 9.73
N PHE A 72 -15.46 -5.32 10.35
CA PHE A 72 -16.61 -4.71 9.69
C PHE A 72 -16.50 -3.18 9.55
N VAL A 73 -15.66 -2.52 10.37
CA VAL A 73 -15.45 -1.05 10.36
C VAL A 73 -14.20 -0.64 9.57
N GLY A 74 -13.37 -1.58 9.11
CA GLY A 74 -12.18 -1.25 8.33
C GLY A 74 -11.11 -0.50 9.12
N GLU A 75 -11.13 -0.58 10.45
CA GLU A 75 -10.11 0.03 11.30
C GLU A 75 -8.77 -0.67 11.09
N ARG A 76 -7.89 -0.01 10.33
CA ARG A 76 -6.51 -0.46 10.10
C ARG A 76 -5.64 -0.01 11.27
N LEU A 77 -4.73 -0.89 11.69
CA LEU A 77 -3.74 -0.63 12.73
C LEU A 77 -2.34 -0.69 12.12
N LYS A 78 -1.51 0.30 12.46
CA LYS A 78 -0.12 0.36 12.05
C LYS A 78 0.75 -0.26 13.15
N LEU A 79 1.51 -1.29 12.80
CA LEU A 79 2.45 -1.95 13.69
C LEU A 79 3.87 -1.55 13.34
N HIS A 80 4.54 -0.87 14.25
CA HIS A 80 5.97 -0.61 14.20
C HIS A 80 6.70 -1.72 14.95
N LEU A 81 7.64 -2.41 14.30
CA LEU A 81 8.39 -3.53 14.86
C LEU A 81 9.90 -3.30 14.68
N ASP A 82 10.65 -3.39 15.76
CA ASP A 82 12.11 -3.38 15.79
C ASP A 82 12.61 -4.65 16.48
N VAL A 83 13.56 -5.35 15.88
CA VAL A 83 14.07 -6.63 16.36
C VAL A 83 15.59 -6.61 16.37
N GLN A 84 16.17 -6.82 17.54
CA GLN A 84 17.60 -6.82 17.81
C GLN A 84 18.02 -8.18 18.34
N MET A 85 18.93 -8.85 17.65
CA MET A 85 19.54 -10.10 18.12
C MET A 85 20.74 -9.76 19.02
N GLY A 86 20.74 -10.29 20.24
CA GLY A 86 21.85 -10.17 21.18
C GLY A 86 23.05 -10.98 20.71
N GLU A 87 24.10 -10.25 20.33
CA GLU A 87 25.51 -10.63 20.14
C GLU A 87 25.79 -12.11 19.83
N HIS A 88 25.88 -12.41 18.54
CA HIS A 88 27.22 -12.43 17.98
C HIS A 88 27.39 -11.10 17.23
N PRO A 89 28.52 -10.37 17.35
CA PRO A 89 28.93 -9.57 16.21
C PRO A 89 28.90 -10.54 15.03
N MET A 90 28.19 -10.19 13.97
CA MET A 90 28.38 -10.87 12.70
C MET A 90 29.81 -10.52 12.22
N GLU A 91 30.83 -11.03 12.91
CA GLU A 91 32.07 -11.38 12.26
C GLU A 91 31.71 -12.59 11.39
N ARG A 92 31.11 -12.23 10.24
CA ARG A 92 30.82 -13.11 9.14
C ARG A 92 32.12 -13.88 8.88
N GLY A 93 32.19 -15.12 9.33
CA GLY A 93 33.35 -16.00 9.23
C GLY A 93 33.76 -16.20 7.78
N SER A 94 34.46 -15.23 7.22
CA SER A 94 34.91 -15.17 5.84
C SER A 94 36.16 -14.31 5.74
N GLU A 95 37.14 -14.53 6.63
CA GLU A 95 38.46 -13.90 6.49
C GLU A 95 39.47 -14.77 5.73
N ARG A 96 39.14 -16.02 5.41
CA ARG A 96 40.00 -16.88 4.57
C ARG A 96 39.49 -17.08 3.14
N THR A 97 38.32 -16.55 2.81
CA THR A 97 37.73 -16.58 1.45
C THR A 97 37.51 -15.15 0.91
N LYS A 98 38.06 -14.14 1.60
CA LYS A 98 37.81 -12.72 1.34
C LYS A 98 38.56 -12.17 0.13
N ASP A 99 39.75 -12.70 -0.19
CA ASP A 99 40.57 -12.15 -1.28
C ASP A 99 40.06 -12.49 -2.69
N HIS A 100 39.30 -13.57 -2.85
CA HIS A 100 38.69 -13.95 -4.14
C HIS A 100 37.21 -13.53 -4.27
N LEU A 101 36.55 -13.13 -3.18
CA LEU A 101 35.14 -12.71 -3.19
C LEU A 101 34.96 -11.18 -3.24
N HIS A 102 35.98 -10.40 -2.85
CA HIS A 102 35.88 -8.93 -2.81
C HIS A 102 35.62 -8.27 -4.17
N THR A 103 36.12 -8.86 -5.26
CA THR A 103 35.92 -8.35 -6.63
C THR A 103 34.52 -8.64 -7.16
N LEU A 104 33.87 -9.70 -6.68
CA LEU A 104 32.51 -10.10 -7.09
C LEU A 104 31.43 -9.38 -6.27
N ASP A 105 31.72 -9.10 -4.99
CA ASP A 105 30.80 -8.40 -4.08
C ASP A 105 30.59 -6.94 -4.47
N ASP A 106 31.63 -6.26 -4.97
CA ASP A 106 31.53 -4.87 -5.43
C ASP A 106 30.65 -4.75 -6.69
N SER A 107 30.80 -5.70 -7.63
CA SER A 107 29.97 -5.76 -8.83
C SER A 107 28.52 -6.12 -8.50
N LEU A 108 28.28 -7.09 -7.61
CA LEU A 108 26.93 -7.47 -7.19
C LEU A 108 26.24 -6.34 -6.42
N SER A 109 26.95 -5.67 -5.52
CA SER A 109 26.42 -4.51 -4.78
C SER A 109 26.07 -3.38 -5.73
N HIS A 110 26.91 -3.12 -6.74
CA HIS A 110 26.62 -2.13 -7.77
C HIS A 110 25.36 -2.49 -8.59
N LEU A 111 25.20 -3.77 -8.97
CA LEU A 111 24.00 -4.23 -9.67
C LEU A 111 22.74 -4.18 -8.79
N ILE A 112 22.85 -4.47 -7.50
CA ILE A 112 21.73 -4.40 -6.54
C ILE A 112 21.30 -2.96 -6.33
N ASP A 113 22.23 -2.02 -6.20
CA ASP A 113 21.92 -0.59 -6.10
C ASP A 113 21.27 -0.05 -7.38
N GLN A 114 21.76 -0.46 -8.55
CA GLN A 114 21.13 -0.11 -9.82
C GLN A 114 19.73 -0.73 -9.96
N MET A 115 19.53 -1.98 -9.52
CA MET A 115 18.22 -2.62 -9.55
C MET A 115 17.24 -1.94 -8.60
N MET A 116 17.64 -1.63 -7.37
CA MET A 116 16.82 -0.91 -6.41
C MET A 116 16.42 0.48 -6.93
N TYR A 117 17.34 1.18 -7.61
CA TYR A 117 17.06 2.45 -8.26
C TYR A 117 16.00 2.31 -9.37
N ILE A 118 16.10 1.28 -10.21
CA ILE A 118 15.13 0.99 -11.28
C ILE A 118 13.77 0.60 -10.72
N THR A 119 13.72 -0.28 -9.71
CA THR A 119 12.45 -0.70 -9.08
C THR A 119 11.74 0.49 -8.43
N ARG A 120 12.50 1.39 -7.80
CA ARG A 120 11.94 2.62 -7.21
C ARG A 120 11.40 3.58 -8.27
N GLN A 121 12.03 3.63 -9.44
CA GLN A 121 11.52 4.39 -10.61
C GLN A 121 10.27 3.73 -11.21
N GLN A 122 10.20 2.39 -11.28
CA GLN A 122 9.04 1.67 -11.80
C GLN A 122 7.79 1.83 -10.91
N GLU A 123 7.95 1.80 -9.58
CA GLU A 123 6.84 2.06 -8.64
C GLU A 123 6.30 3.50 -8.81
N HIS A 124 7.18 4.50 -8.97
CA HIS A 124 6.79 5.90 -9.20
C HIS A 124 6.09 6.11 -10.55
N GLN A 125 6.48 5.36 -11.58
CA GLN A 125 5.80 5.37 -12.88
C GLN A 125 4.43 4.70 -12.80
N ARG A 126 4.30 3.62 -12.02
CA ARG A 126 3.05 2.87 -11.83
C ARG A 126 1.98 3.69 -11.10
N GLU A 127 2.36 4.38 -10.02
CA GLU A 127 1.45 5.30 -9.32
C GLU A 127 0.97 6.44 -10.24
N LYS A 128 1.84 6.93 -11.12
CA LYS A 128 1.48 7.97 -12.10
C LYS A 128 0.59 7.43 -13.22
N GLU A 129 0.77 6.19 -13.64
CA GLU A 129 -0.05 5.54 -14.67
C GLU A 129 -1.50 5.34 -14.20
N GLU A 130 -1.69 5.00 -12.92
CA GLU A 130 -3.02 4.89 -12.30
C GLU A 130 -3.74 6.25 -12.22
N VAL A 131 -3.02 7.31 -11.84
CA VAL A 131 -3.56 8.68 -11.80
C VAL A 131 -3.83 9.21 -13.21
N PHE A 132 -2.94 8.96 -14.17
CA PHE A 132 -3.14 9.36 -15.56
C PHE A 132 -4.33 8.64 -16.20
N ARG A 133 -4.57 7.37 -15.84
CA ARG A 133 -5.76 6.62 -16.27
C ARG A 133 -7.05 7.24 -15.75
N GLN A 134 -7.10 7.65 -14.47
CA GLN A 134 -8.27 8.32 -13.89
C GLN A 134 -8.50 9.73 -14.47
N ILE A 135 -7.43 10.51 -14.68
CA ILE A 135 -7.53 11.84 -15.32
C ILE A 135 -8.04 11.72 -16.77
N SER A 136 -7.64 10.65 -17.48
CA SER A 136 -8.13 10.36 -18.84
C SER A 136 -9.64 10.05 -18.86
N GLU A 137 -10.15 9.29 -17.89
CA GLU A 137 -11.59 9.05 -17.75
C GLU A 137 -12.39 10.32 -17.39
N GLU A 138 -11.92 11.12 -16.42
CA GLU A 138 -12.64 12.32 -16.00
C GLU A 138 -12.63 13.44 -17.05
N THR A 139 -11.52 13.62 -17.76
CA THR A 139 -11.41 14.64 -18.82
C THR A 139 -12.26 14.26 -20.03
N ASN A 140 -12.25 12.98 -20.42
CA ASN A 140 -13.04 12.48 -21.54
C ASN A 140 -14.55 12.63 -21.29
N SER A 141 -15.02 12.33 -20.08
CA SER A 141 -16.44 12.45 -19.73
C SER A 141 -16.99 13.87 -19.88
N LYS A 142 -16.24 14.88 -19.39
CA LYS A 142 -16.67 16.28 -19.46
C LYS A 142 -16.70 16.79 -20.90
N VAL A 143 -15.67 16.48 -21.70
CA VAL A 143 -15.60 16.89 -23.11
C VAL A 143 -16.71 16.24 -23.93
N LEU A 144 -16.99 14.95 -23.71
CA LEU A 144 -18.10 14.24 -24.36
C LEU A 144 -19.45 14.86 -24.01
N TRP A 145 -19.68 15.22 -22.75
CA TRP A 145 -20.93 15.87 -22.33
C TRP A 145 -21.13 17.23 -23.01
N TRP A 146 -20.08 18.06 -23.10
CA TRP A 146 -20.13 19.32 -23.86
C TRP A 146 -20.41 19.10 -25.35
N ALA A 147 -19.81 18.08 -25.96
CA ALA A 147 -20.05 17.74 -27.37
C ALA A 147 -21.51 17.28 -27.62
N VAL A 148 -22.09 16.52 -26.69
CA VAL A 148 -23.50 16.11 -26.74
C VAL A 148 -24.42 17.34 -26.66
N VAL A 149 -24.21 18.22 -25.69
CA VAL A 149 -25.00 19.45 -25.54
C VAL A 149 -24.92 20.31 -26.80
N GLN A 150 -23.72 20.51 -27.35
CA GLN A 150 -23.52 21.26 -28.58
C GLN A 150 -24.27 20.65 -29.77
N THR A 151 -24.22 19.32 -29.91
CA THR A 151 -24.91 18.60 -30.98
C THR A 151 -26.44 18.77 -30.86
N THR A 152 -26.99 18.67 -29.65
CA THR A 152 -28.42 18.86 -29.40
C THR A 152 -28.89 20.28 -29.77
N ILE A 153 -28.09 21.29 -29.45
CA ILE A 153 -28.40 22.70 -29.80
C ILE A 153 -28.44 22.87 -31.32
N LEU A 154 -27.43 22.35 -32.05
CA LEU A 154 -27.39 22.45 -33.50
C LEU A 154 -28.58 21.77 -34.18
N LEU A 155 -28.98 20.58 -33.71
CA LEU A 155 -30.17 19.88 -34.22
C LEU A 155 -31.45 20.69 -33.97
N SER A 156 -31.60 21.28 -32.78
CA SER A 156 -32.76 22.10 -32.43
C SER A 156 -32.87 23.34 -33.31
N VAL A 157 -31.76 24.04 -33.54
CA VAL A 157 -31.71 25.21 -34.44
C VAL A 157 -31.97 24.81 -35.88
N GLY A 158 -31.43 23.67 -36.34
CA GLY A 158 -31.68 23.15 -37.69
C GLY A 158 -33.16 22.85 -37.92
N PHE A 159 -33.82 22.19 -36.96
CA PHE A 159 -35.25 21.91 -37.05
C PHE A 159 -36.08 23.19 -37.08
N TRP A 160 -35.74 24.16 -36.22
CA TRP A 160 -36.38 25.48 -36.23
C TRP A 160 -36.22 26.18 -37.58
N GLN A 161 -35.02 26.19 -38.16
CA GLN A 161 -34.76 26.82 -39.45
C GLN A 161 -35.62 26.21 -40.56
N ILE A 162 -35.72 24.89 -40.63
CA ILE A 162 -36.55 24.20 -41.62
C ILE A 162 -38.03 24.56 -41.42
N ASN A 163 -38.51 24.59 -40.17
CA ASN A 163 -39.91 24.91 -39.90
C ASN A 163 -40.24 26.37 -40.26
N ARG A 164 -39.35 27.30 -39.92
CA ARG A 164 -39.47 28.73 -40.28
C ARG A 164 -39.44 28.95 -41.80
N LEU A 165 -38.60 28.21 -42.52
CA LEU A 165 -38.56 28.22 -43.99
C LEU A 165 -39.87 27.67 -44.58
N LYS A 166 -40.39 26.55 -44.06
CA LYS A 166 -41.69 26.01 -44.47
C LYS A 166 -42.82 27.02 -44.24
N ASP A 167 -42.89 27.62 -43.06
CA ASP A 167 -43.89 28.63 -42.73
C ASP A 167 -43.79 29.85 -43.67
N PHE A 168 -42.57 30.26 -44.02
CA PHE A 168 -42.35 31.34 -44.99
C PHE A 168 -42.83 30.99 -46.40
N PHE A 169 -42.55 29.77 -46.90
CA PHE A 169 -43.03 29.32 -48.21
C PHE A 169 -44.55 29.14 -48.26
N ILE A 170 -45.16 28.68 -47.17
CA ILE A 170 -46.62 28.54 -47.01
C ILE A 170 -47.28 29.92 -46.98
N ALA A 171 -46.75 30.86 -46.18
CA ALA A 171 -47.29 32.22 -46.07
C ALA A 171 -47.12 33.03 -47.36
N LYS A 172 -46.05 32.78 -48.14
CA LYS A 172 -45.82 33.41 -49.44
C LYS A 172 -46.52 32.71 -50.61
N LYS A 173 -47.21 31.58 -50.36
CA LYS A 173 -48.01 30.83 -51.34
C LYS A 173 -47.23 30.55 -52.65
N LEU A 174 -46.02 30.00 -52.51
CA LEU A 174 -45.18 29.58 -53.66
C LEU A 174 -45.43 28.12 -54.10
N ILE A 175 -46.57 27.56 -53.68
CA ILE A 175 -47.26 26.40 -54.26
C ILE A 175 -48.75 26.69 -54.25
#